data_AF-A0A953BJT7-F1
#
_entry.id   AF-A0A953BJT7-F1
#
_cell.length_a   1.000
_cell.length_b   1.000
_cell.length_c   1.000
_cell.angle_alpha   90.00
_cell.angle_beta   90.00
_cell.angle_gamma   90.00
#
_symmetry.space_group_name_H-M   'P 1'
#
loop_
_entity.id
_entity.type
_entity.pdbx_description
1 polymer ?
#
loop_
_entity_poly.entity_id
_entity_poly.type
_entity_poly.pdbx_seq_one_letter_code
_entity_poly.pdbx_strand_id
1 'polypeptide(L)'
;MTSKLISSVSVPMVLAAACLAWGCESAGKMSGRVIEGPGNVVTVLDENDPRFKQDGVGGASIVVRRYAGEGQNGAIIGSGVSEPTGEFLIPITNKDAERYEMVVTATTSDKRISRGRIYFPAPGNQVLVIVREVK
;
A
#
# COMPACT_ATOMS: atom_id res chain seq x y z
N MET A 1 51.26 19.33 -47.69
CA MET A 1 51.23 20.82 -47.59
C MET A 1 50.06 21.32 -48.41
N THR A 2 48.99 21.79 -47.76
CA THR A 2 48.28 23.06 -48.00
C THR A 2 46.99 23.06 -47.19
N SER A 3 46.95 24.01 -46.27
CA SER A 3 45.96 24.30 -45.26
C SER A 3 44.73 25.02 -45.82
N LYS A 4 43.66 25.08 -45.00
CA LYS A 4 42.60 26.11 -44.84
C LYS A 4 41.19 25.50 -44.89
N LEU A 5 40.16 25.90 -44.14
CA LEU A 5 39.93 26.84 -43.03
C LEU A 5 38.43 26.70 -42.66
N ILE A 6 38.09 26.93 -41.38
CA ILE A 6 36.85 27.59 -40.87
C ILE A 6 35.49 26.92 -41.17
N SER A 7 34.78 26.49 -40.13
CA SER A 7 33.68 27.31 -39.57
C SER A 7 33.01 26.64 -38.37
N SER A 8 32.90 27.44 -37.32
CA SER A 8 32.03 27.27 -36.16
C SER A 8 30.56 27.29 -36.55
N VAL A 9 29.80 26.26 -36.19
CA VAL A 9 28.34 26.38 -36.05
C VAL A 9 27.91 25.73 -34.74
N SER A 10 27.21 26.57 -33.99
CA SER A 10 26.63 26.43 -32.67
C SER A 10 25.44 25.47 -32.59
N VAL A 11 25.30 24.89 -31.40
CA VAL A 11 24.27 24.01 -30.82
C VAL A 11 22.84 24.56 -31.06
N PRO A 12 21.80 23.70 -31.18
CA PRO A 12 20.95 23.54 -30.01
C PRO A 12 20.56 22.07 -29.72
N MET A 13 20.86 21.69 -28.49
CA MET A 13 20.36 20.54 -27.75
C MET A 13 18.85 20.74 -27.54
N VAL A 14 18.03 19.98 -28.26
CA VAL A 14 16.57 19.96 -28.08
C VAL A 14 16.26 18.98 -26.95
N LEU A 15 16.17 19.51 -25.74
CA LEU A 15 15.67 18.83 -24.55
C LEU A 15 14.16 19.05 -24.49
N ALA A 16 13.37 18.10 -25.02
CA ALA A 16 11.91 18.11 -24.90
C ALA A 16 11.46 16.99 -23.95
N ALA A 17 11.77 17.17 -22.66
CA ALA A 17 11.20 16.37 -21.58
C ALA A 17 9.83 16.95 -21.22
N ALA A 18 8.79 16.52 -21.93
CA ALA A 18 7.40 16.78 -21.55
C ALA A 18 6.73 15.47 -21.09
N CYS A 19 7.29 14.86 -20.05
CA CYS A 19 6.52 13.91 -19.25
C CYS A 19 5.54 14.74 -18.42
N LEU A 20 4.31 14.85 -18.93
CA LEU A 20 3.15 15.28 -18.15
C LEU A 20 3.04 14.35 -16.95
N ALA A 21 3.57 14.80 -15.82
CA ALA A 21 3.28 14.25 -14.51
C ALA A 21 1.81 14.58 -14.21
N TRP A 22 0.90 13.80 -14.79
CA TRP A 22 -0.44 13.67 -14.27
C TRP A 22 -0.30 13.12 -12.86
N GLY A 23 -0.46 14.04 -11.90
CA GLY A 23 -0.45 13.75 -10.48
C GLY A 23 -1.42 12.61 -10.21
N CYS A 24 -0.87 11.44 -9.93
CA CYS A 24 -1.59 10.42 -9.21
C CYS A 24 -1.73 10.96 -7.78
N GLU A 25 -2.78 11.75 -7.56
CA GLU A 25 -3.12 12.34 -6.27
C GLU A 25 -3.62 11.21 -5.36
N SER A 26 -2.68 10.42 -4.83
CA SER A 26 -2.95 9.33 -3.90
C SER A 26 -3.30 9.91 -2.53
N ALA A 27 -4.23 9.27 -1.82
CA ALA A 27 -4.63 9.61 -0.45
C ALA A 27 -3.54 9.31 0.61
N GLY A 28 -2.32 9.01 0.17
CA GLY A 28 -1.26 8.45 0.98
C GLY A 28 -1.10 6.95 0.80
N LYS A 29 -0.37 6.36 1.74
CA LYS A 29 -0.05 4.93 1.78
C LYS A 29 -0.53 4.36 3.09
N MET A 30 -1.07 3.15 3.06
CA MET A 30 -1.41 2.37 4.23
C MET A 30 -0.31 1.34 4.47
N SER A 31 0.37 1.43 5.60
CA SER A 31 1.34 0.43 6.04
C SER A 31 0.77 -0.48 7.12
N GLY A 32 1.34 -1.67 7.22
CA GLY A 32 0.97 -2.61 8.24
C GLY A 32 1.78 -3.90 8.19
N ARG A 33 1.40 -4.84 9.06
CA ARG A 33 1.98 -6.18 9.10
C ARG A 33 0.89 -7.22 9.27
N VAL A 34 1.09 -8.36 8.62
CA VAL A 34 0.30 -9.57 8.82
C VAL A 34 1.09 -10.50 9.74
N ILE A 35 0.47 -10.96 10.82
CA ILE A 35 1.03 -11.91 11.78
C ILE A 35 0.07 -13.07 11.99
N GLU A 36 0.60 -14.18 12.50
CA GLU A 36 -0.23 -15.27 13.00
C GLU A 36 -0.70 -14.99 14.43
N GLY A 37 -1.83 -15.57 14.81
CA GLY A 37 -2.29 -15.52 16.20
C GLY A 37 -3.57 -16.32 16.43
N PRO A 38 -4.21 -16.15 17.59
CA PRO A 38 -5.36 -16.99 18.00
C PRO A 38 -6.66 -16.68 17.24
N GLY A 39 -6.72 -15.59 16.47
CA GLY A 39 -7.94 -15.09 15.87
C GLY A 39 -7.75 -14.40 14.53
N ASN A 40 -8.86 -13.97 13.94
CA ASN A 40 -8.90 -13.20 12.71
C ASN A 40 -9.28 -11.76 13.06
N VAL A 41 -8.29 -10.89 13.18
CA VAL A 41 -8.47 -9.50 13.59
C VAL A 41 -7.78 -8.57 12.60
N VAL A 42 -8.42 -7.45 12.29
CA VAL A 42 -7.73 -6.30 11.69
C VAL A 42 -7.96 -5.11 12.61
N THR A 43 -6.89 -4.44 12.99
CA THR A 43 -6.94 -3.27 13.87
C THR A 43 -5.86 -2.27 13.50
N VAL A 44 -6.01 -1.04 13.97
CA VAL A 44 -4.98 0.00 13.90
C VAL A 44 -4.30 0.09 15.25
N LEU A 45 -2.98 0.15 15.27
CA LEU A 45 -2.16 0.21 16.49
C LEU A 45 -1.02 1.20 16.29
N ASP A 46 -0.42 1.64 17.40
CA ASP A 46 0.82 2.42 17.39
C ASP A 46 1.95 1.63 16.72
N GLU A 47 2.77 2.30 15.91
CA GLU A 47 3.86 1.66 15.17
C GLU A 47 4.92 0.99 16.07
N ASN A 48 4.98 1.38 17.35
CA ASN A 48 5.88 0.80 18.34
C ASN A 48 5.28 -0.42 19.07
N ASP A 49 4.05 -0.83 18.75
CA ASP A 49 3.42 -2.00 19.37
C ASP A 49 4.32 -3.25 19.17
N PRO A 50 4.62 -4.01 20.24
CA PRO A 50 5.55 -5.13 20.17
C PRO A 50 5.11 -6.24 19.20
N ARG A 51 3.83 -6.30 18.83
CA ARG A 51 3.32 -7.24 17.82
C ARG A 51 3.91 -7.01 16.43
N PHE A 52 4.33 -5.78 16.12
CA PHE A 52 5.03 -5.48 14.86
C PHE A 52 6.47 -6.03 14.81
N LYS A 53 6.97 -6.64 15.89
CA LYS A 53 8.30 -7.29 15.92
C LYS A 53 8.21 -8.81 15.82
N GLN A 54 6.99 -9.36 15.77
CA GLN A 54 6.76 -10.79 15.63
C GLN A 54 7.00 -11.27 14.20
N ASP A 55 7.17 -12.57 14.05
CA ASP A 55 7.27 -13.23 12.75
C ASP A 55 5.99 -12.95 11.95
N GLY A 56 6.19 -12.45 10.73
CA GLY A 56 5.09 -12.08 9.86
C GLY A 56 4.73 -13.17 8.86
N VAL A 57 3.52 -13.06 8.33
CA VAL A 57 3.00 -13.95 7.29
C VAL A 57 3.17 -13.29 5.94
N GLY A 58 4.18 -13.74 5.18
CA GLY A 58 4.40 -13.25 3.83
C GLY A 58 3.46 -13.84 2.78
N GLY A 59 3.33 -13.13 1.66
CA GLY A 59 2.52 -13.56 0.52
C GLY A 59 1.01 -13.47 0.73
N ALA A 60 0.55 -12.91 1.85
CA ALA A 60 -0.87 -12.62 2.06
C ALA A 60 -1.31 -11.49 1.12
N SER A 61 -2.38 -11.71 0.37
CA SER A 61 -3.03 -10.71 -0.49
C SER A 61 -3.90 -9.80 0.38
N ILE A 62 -3.64 -8.50 0.33
CA ILE A 62 -4.38 -7.48 1.07
C ILE A 62 -5.22 -6.68 0.09
N VAL A 63 -6.51 -6.54 0.39
CA VAL A 63 -7.45 -5.72 -0.37
C VAL A 63 -8.16 -4.77 0.58
N VAL A 64 -8.11 -3.48 0.26
CA VAL A 64 -8.77 -2.40 0.98
C VAL A 64 -9.96 -1.92 0.15
N ARG A 65 -11.14 -1.92 0.75
CA ARG A 65 -12.38 -1.42 0.14
C ARG A 65 -12.97 -0.29 0.96
N ARG A 66 -13.65 0.64 0.31
CA ARG A 66 -14.57 1.54 1.00
C ARG A 66 -15.70 0.73 1.65
N TYR A 67 -16.09 1.06 2.87
CA TYR A 67 -17.28 0.46 3.45
C TYR A 67 -18.54 1.03 2.78
N ALA A 68 -19.44 0.14 2.35
CA ALA A 68 -20.67 0.48 1.62
C ALA A 68 -21.95 0.04 2.36
N GLY A 69 -21.83 -0.39 3.62
CA GLY A 69 -22.91 -1.00 4.39
C GLY A 69 -22.82 -2.52 4.49
N GLU A 70 -23.61 -3.09 5.39
CA GLU A 70 -23.67 -4.54 5.61
C GLU A 70 -24.09 -5.29 4.35
N GLY A 71 -23.44 -6.42 4.07
CA GLY A 71 -23.74 -7.27 2.91
C GLY A 71 -23.34 -6.68 1.55
N GLN A 72 -22.81 -5.45 1.50
CA GLN A 72 -22.37 -4.81 0.27
C GLN A 72 -20.84 -4.79 0.15
N ASN A 73 -20.36 -4.96 -1.07
CA ASN A 73 -18.95 -4.77 -1.40
C ASN A 73 -18.75 -3.37 -1.94
N GLY A 74 -18.04 -2.51 -1.20
CA GLY A 74 -17.65 -1.22 -1.74
C GLY A 74 -16.48 -1.33 -2.73
N ALA A 75 -16.19 -0.21 -3.37
CA ALA A 75 -15.10 -0.10 -4.34
C ALA A 75 -13.73 -0.44 -3.70
N ILE A 76 -12.87 -1.11 -4.47
CA ILE A 76 -11.47 -1.31 -4.10
C ILE A 76 -10.75 0.03 -4.21
N ILE A 77 -10.10 0.43 -3.12
CA ILE A 77 -9.34 1.68 -3.02
C ILE A 77 -7.85 1.44 -2.77
N GLY A 78 -7.46 0.18 -2.59
CA GLY A 78 -6.07 -0.23 -2.44
C GLY A 78 -5.94 -1.75 -2.48
N SER A 79 -4.82 -2.24 -2.98
CA SER A 79 -4.48 -3.66 -2.94
C SER A 79 -2.97 -3.85 -2.93
N GLY A 80 -2.51 -4.91 -2.30
CA GLY A 80 -1.10 -5.29 -2.27
C GLY A 80 -0.90 -6.71 -1.80
N VAL A 81 0.37 -7.06 -1.62
CA VAL A 81 0.80 -8.36 -1.08
C VAL A 81 1.80 -8.07 0.02
N SER A 82 1.75 -8.84 1.10
CA SER A 82 2.74 -8.75 2.17
C SER A 82 4.06 -9.37 1.73
N GLU A 83 5.14 -8.71 2.11
CA GLU A 83 6.52 -9.16 1.94
C GLU A 83 6.80 -10.40 2.81
N PRO A 84 7.91 -11.12 2.61
CA PRO A 84 8.27 -12.29 3.43
C PRO A 84 8.30 -12.01 4.94
N THR A 85 8.53 -10.75 5.35
CA THR A 85 8.49 -10.28 6.74
C THR A 85 7.06 -10.06 7.28
N GLY A 86 6.03 -10.27 6.46
CA GLY A 86 4.63 -9.96 6.72
C GLY A 86 4.27 -8.50 6.54
N GLU A 87 5.24 -7.62 6.29
CA GLU A 87 5.02 -6.18 6.11
C GLU A 87 4.32 -5.89 4.78
N PHE A 88 3.50 -4.86 4.74
CA PHE A 88 2.92 -4.37 3.50
C PHE A 88 2.86 -2.85 3.47
N LEU A 89 2.88 -2.32 2.26
CA LEU A 89 2.69 -0.90 1.98
C LEU A 89 1.78 -0.76 0.75
N ILE A 90 0.56 -0.27 0.96
CA ILE A 90 -0.48 -0.22 -0.06
C ILE A 90 -0.76 1.23 -0.42
N PRO A 91 -0.61 1.64 -1.70
CA PRO A 91 -1.06 2.94 -2.14
C PRO A 91 -2.59 3.00 -2.10
N ILE A 92 -3.13 4.07 -1.51
CA ILE A 92 -4.58 4.29 -1.47
C ILE A 92 -4.96 5.28 -2.57
N THR A 93 -5.79 4.82 -3.49
CA THR A 93 -6.13 5.54 -4.73
C THR A 93 -7.23 6.58 -4.54
N ASN A 94 -7.97 6.52 -3.44
CA ASN A 94 -9.11 7.40 -3.19
C ASN A 94 -8.76 8.49 -2.16
N LYS A 95 -8.59 9.72 -2.62
CA LYS A 95 -8.20 10.90 -1.80
C LYS A 95 -9.06 11.18 -0.57
N ASP A 96 -10.31 10.72 -0.56
CA ASP A 96 -11.24 10.93 0.55
C ASP A 96 -11.20 9.77 1.57
N ALA A 97 -10.25 8.84 1.47
CA ALA A 97 -10.15 7.65 2.33
C ALA A 97 -10.12 7.95 3.83
N GLU A 98 -9.60 9.10 4.23
CA GLU A 98 -9.58 9.55 5.62
C GLU A 98 -10.98 9.85 6.20
N ARG A 99 -11.98 10.06 5.34
CA ARG A 99 -13.33 10.52 5.74
C ARG A 99 -14.34 9.40 5.95
N TYR A 100 -13.97 8.15 5.68
CA TYR A 100 -14.90 7.03 5.75
C TYR A 100 -14.25 5.76 6.30
N GLU A 101 -15.11 4.86 6.79
CA GLU A 101 -14.70 3.53 7.20
C GLU A 101 -14.29 2.68 6.00
N MET A 102 -13.26 1.88 6.18
CA MET A 102 -12.72 0.96 5.19
C MET A 102 -12.81 -0.47 5.69
N VAL A 103 -12.95 -1.39 4.75
CA VAL A 103 -12.86 -2.82 5.00
C VAL A 103 -11.53 -3.31 4.46
N VAL A 104 -10.68 -3.80 5.35
CA VAL A 104 -9.45 -4.48 4.98
C VAL A 104 -9.71 -5.98 5.01
N THR A 105 -9.24 -6.68 3.99
CA THR A 105 -9.28 -8.14 3.91
C THR A 105 -7.90 -8.63 3.54
N ALA A 106 -7.34 -9.50 4.37
CA ALA A 106 -6.10 -10.20 4.10
C ALA A 106 -6.42 -11.68 3.87
N THR A 107 -5.88 -12.22 2.78
CA THR A 107 -6.02 -13.62 2.39
C THR A 107 -4.64 -14.23 2.21
N THR A 108 -4.27 -15.17 3.06
CA THR A 108 -3.00 -15.90 2.98
C THR A 108 -2.97 -16.88 1.81
N SER A 109 -1.80 -17.38 1.45
CA SER A 109 -1.61 -18.35 0.35
C SER A 109 -2.39 -19.65 0.57
N ASP A 110 -2.50 -20.09 1.82
CA ASP A 110 -3.29 -21.24 2.28
C ASP A 110 -4.80 -20.93 2.46
N LYS A 111 -5.27 -19.79 1.97
CA LYS A 111 -6.69 -19.37 1.95
C LYS A 111 -7.30 -19.04 3.31
N ARG A 112 -6.52 -18.82 4.37
CA ARG A 112 -7.05 -18.20 5.59
C ARG A 112 -7.37 -16.72 5.33
N ILE A 113 -8.44 -16.25 5.96
CA ILE A 113 -8.95 -14.89 5.74
C ILE A 113 -9.08 -14.16 7.07
N SER A 114 -8.51 -12.96 7.14
CA SER A 114 -8.80 -11.98 8.18
C SER A 114 -9.47 -10.75 7.57
N ARG A 115 -10.56 -10.30 8.18
CA ARG A 115 -11.35 -9.17 7.70
C ARG A 115 -11.75 -8.32 8.88
N GLY A 116 -11.54 -7.01 8.76
CA GLY A 116 -12.00 -6.05 9.75
C GLY A 116 -12.27 -4.69 9.15
N ARG A 117 -12.90 -3.84 9.95
CA ARG A 117 -13.23 -2.48 9.57
C ARG A 117 -12.37 -1.51 10.36
N ILE A 118 -11.84 -0.52 9.67
CA ILE A 118 -10.94 0.49 10.25
C ILE A 118 -11.21 1.84 9.60
N TYR A 119 -10.81 2.90 10.27
CA TYR A 119 -10.59 4.20 9.64
C TYR A 119 -9.15 4.28 9.11
N PHE A 120 -8.85 5.31 8.32
CA PHE A 120 -7.49 5.54 7.85
C PHE A 120 -6.55 5.75 9.04
N PRO A 121 -5.41 5.03 9.13
CA PRO A 121 -4.49 5.18 10.24
C PRO A 121 -3.96 6.62 10.33
N ALA A 122 -4.03 7.23 11.51
CA ALA A 122 -3.37 8.50 11.78
C ALA A 122 -1.84 8.33 11.74
N PRO A 123 -1.06 9.40 11.52
CA PRO A 123 0.41 9.32 11.56
C PRO A 123 0.93 8.66 12.84
N GLY A 124 1.94 7.78 12.72
CA GLY A 124 2.47 6.98 13.81
C GLY A 124 1.67 5.70 14.13
N ASN A 125 0.54 5.47 13.45
CA ASN A 125 -0.20 4.22 13.57
C ASN A 125 -0.11 3.39 12.28
N GLN A 126 -0.21 2.07 12.45
CA GLN A 126 -0.16 1.09 11.37
C GLN A 126 -1.26 0.06 11.52
N VAL A 127 -1.60 -0.61 10.41
CA VAL A 127 -2.57 -1.69 10.42
C VAL A 127 -1.91 -2.98 10.87
N LEU A 128 -2.43 -3.60 11.92
CA LEU A 128 -2.09 -4.96 12.28
C LEU A 128 -3.20 -5.91 11.81
N VAL A 129 -2.80 -6.90 11.02
CA VAL A 129 -3.66 -8.00 10.61
C VAL A 129 -3.19 -9.25 11.34
N ILE A 130 -4.08 -9.86 12.11
CA ILE A 130 -3.88 -11.15 12.75
C ILE A 130 -4.69 -12.17 11.97
N VAL A 131 -4.02 -13.22 11.51
CA VAL A 131 -4.64 -14.37 10.84
C VAL A 131 -4.55 -15.57 11.77
N ARG A 132 -5.65 -16.31 11.90
CA ARG A 132 -5.70 -17.48 12.79
C ARG A 132 -4.65 -18.53 12.40
N GLU A 133 -3.91 -19.03 13.36
CA GLU A 133 -2.99 -20.18 13.20
C GLU A 133 -3.73 -21.46 12.78
N VAL A 134 -3.10 -22.27 11.93
CA VAL A 134 -3.54 -23.65 11.66
C VAL A 134 -2.91 -24.54 12.72
N LYS A 135 -3.74 -25.16 13.56
CA LYS A 135 -3.28 -26.16 14.53
C LYS A 135 -2.97 -27.48 13.84
#